data_AF-W4D2K7-F1
#
_entry.id   AF-W4D2K7-F1
#
_cell.length_a   1.000
_cell.length_b   1.000
_cell.length_c   1.000
_cell.angle_alpha   90.00
_cell.angle_beta   90.00
_cell.angle_gamma   90.00
#
_symmetry.space_group_name_H-M   'P 1'
#
loop_
_entity.id
_entity.type
_entity.pdbx_description
1 polymer ?
#
loop_
_entity_poly.entity_id
_entity_poly.type
_entity_poly.pdbx_seq_one_letter_code
_entity_poly.pdbx_strand_id
1 'polypeptide(L)'
;MEDIQALIQKLDWDTPEAEQAEAIHKLQDIRDGELHLLLQPLGKGYWDGAAEVIVRLGFPRVKPILPGLLEWIQDMNWPGAAQIAPFLREIGNPLIPYIQDVFRNQSQDEEWMYWIFEMILDHWNKEQITPLREDLIRLNEGGTIALKALRTLWVHQIYPGEAVLLLLEDKKQRSLTEIAQLENAYPGIDCEALQREFREGIFTPELSRAYIEQHREEISFCYRKSSLHDFVSEIEELVREVSGSE
;
A
#
# COMPACT_ATOMS: atom_id res chain seq x y z
N MET A 1 -4.09 11.50 -38.48
CA MET A 1 -3.93 11.25 -37.03
C MET A 1 -2.59 10.57 -36.89
N GLU A 2 -1.69 11.17 -36.11
CA GLU A 2 -0.42 10.54 -35.75
C GLU A 2 -0.71 9.20 -35.03
N ASP A 3 0.13 8.21 -35.23
CA ASP A 3 -0.04 6.90 -34.61
C ASP A 3 0.03 7.02 -33.08
N ILE A 4 -0.92 6.42 -32.38
CA ILE A 4 -1.01 6.51 -30.91
C ILE A 4 0.24 5.97 -30.23
N GLN A 5 0.84 4.91 -30.79
CA GLN A 5 2.07 4.35 -30.26
C GLN A 5 3.25 5.32 -30.40
N ALA A 6 3.32 6.05 -31.51
CA ALA A 6 4.34 7.09 -31.70
C ALA A 6 4.17 8.25 -30.71
N LEU A 7 2.92 8.60 -30.36
CA LEU A 7 2.67 9.61 -29.32
C LEU A 7 3.06 9.10 -27.93
N ILE A 8 2.75 7.84 -27.60
CA ILE A 8 3.14 7.23 -26.32
C ILE A 8 4.67 7.15 -26.19
N GLN A 9 5.40 6.86 -27.26
CA GLN A 9 6.87 6.84 -27.25
C GLN A 9 7.48 8.21 -26.91
N LYS A 10 6.80 9.31 -27.22
CA LYS A 10 7.24 10.67 -26.88
C LYS A 10 7.00 11.04 -25.41
N LEU A 11 6.43 10.14 -24.61
CA LEU A 11 6.28 10.33 -23.16
C LEU A 11 7.54 9.95 -22.38
N ASP A 12 8.57 9.41 -23.04
CA ASP A 12 9.85 9.08 -22.40
C ASP A 12 10.51 10.33 -21.78
N TRP A 13 11.14 10.17 -20.62
CA TRP A 13 11.90 11.23 -19.94
C TRP A 13 13.00 11.87 -20.79
N ASP A 14 13.58 11.12 -21.72
CA ASP A 14 14.64 11.61 -22.61
C ASP A 14 14.08 12.39 -23.82
N THR A 15 12.75 12.42 -24.01
CA THR A 15 12.11 13.19 -25.08
C THR A 15 12.26 14.69 -24.79
N PRO A 16 12.64 15.53 -25.78
CA PRO A 16 12.67 16.98 -25.59
C PRO A 16 11.34 17.51 -25.05
N GLU A 17 11.39 18.38 -24.03
CA GLU A 17 10.22 18.88 -23.30
C GLU A 17 9.10 19.40 -24.23
N ALA A 18 9.46 20.12 -25.30
CA ALA A 18 8.49 20.63 -26.27
C ALA A 18 7.77 19.51 -27.04
N GLU A 19 8.49 18.44 -27.42
CA GLU A 19 7.91 17.29 -28.13
C GLU A 19 7.05 16.44 -27.19
N GLN A 20 7.49 16.24 -25.95
CA GLN A 20 6.71 15.56 -24.92
C GLN A 20 5.43 16.32 -24.61
N ALA A 21 5.49 17.64 -24.42
CA ALA A 21 4.32 18.49 -24.18
C ALA A 21 3.33 18.46 -25.36
N GLU A 22 3.82 18.46 -26.60
CA GLU A 22 2.97 18.30 -27.79
C GLU A 22 2.30 16.93 -27.83
N ALA A 23 3.02 15.86 -27.48
CA ALA A 23 2.46 14.51 -27.39
C ALA A 23 1.38 14.40 -26.31
N ILE A 24 1.62 14.96 -25.11
CA ILE A 24 0.63 15.01 -24.01
C ILE A 24 -0.63 15.75 -24.46
N HIS A 25 -0.49 16.88 -25.16
CA HIS A 25 -1.62 17.63 -25.71
C HIS A 25 -2.40 16.80 -26.73
N LYS A 26 -1.73 16.17 -27.69
CA LYS A 26 -2.39 15.33 -28.72
C LYS A 26 -3.07 14.10 -28.12
N LEU A 27 -2.50 13.51 -27.07
CA LEU A 27 -3.10 12.37 -26.36
C LEU A 27 -4.37 12.73 -25.60
N GLN A 28 -4.70 14.03 -25.42
CA GLN A 28 -6.02 14.42 -24.93
C GLN A 28 -7.16 14.03 -25.87
N ASP A 29 -6.87 13.77 -27.15
CA ASP A 29 -7.86 13.32 -28.15
C ASP A 29 -7.91 11.78 -28.32
N ILE A 30 -7.23 11.02 -27.45
CA ILE A 30 -7.24 9.54 -27.45
C ILE A 30 -8.66 8.98 -27.42
N ARG A 31 -8.95 7.92 -28.18
CA ARG A 31 -10.28 7.30 -28.15
C ARG A 31 -10.49 6.58 -26.82
N ASP A 32 -11.72 6.60 -26.29
CA ASP A 32 -12.04 5.96 -25.01
C ASP A 32 -11.67 4.46 -24.97
N GLY A 33 -11.82 3.76 -26.11
CA GLY A 33 -11.42 2.35 -26.25
C GLY A 33 -9.91 2.10 -26.19
N GLU A 34 -9.09 3.14 -26.25
CA GLU A 34 -7.63 3.08 -26.25
C GLU A 34 -7.01 3.59 -24.94
N LEU A 35 -7.82 4.06 -23.98
CA LEU A 35 -7.33 4.58 -22.69
C LEU A 35 -6.45 3.58 -21.93
N HIS A 36 -6.70 2.28 -22.09
CA HIS A 36 -5.90 1.22 -21.48
C HIS A 36 -4.43 1.24 -21.93
N LEU A 37 -4.11 1.85 -23.07
CA LEU A 37 -2.74 2.00 -23.56
C LEU A 37 -1.93 3.02 -22.75
N LEU A 38 -2.57 3.84 -21.92
CA LEU A 38 -1.92 4.79 -21.01
C LEU A 38 -1.61 4.19 -19.63
N LEU A 39 -2.05 2.97 -19.34
CA LEU A 39 -1.78 2.30 -18.07
C LEU A 39 -0.35 1.75 -18.08
N GLN A 40 0.55 2.43 -17.39
CA GLN A 40 1.96 2.04 -17.23
C GLN A 40 2.63 1.63 -18.56
N PRO A 41 2.57 2.48 -19.60
CA PRO A 41 2.98 2.09 -20.94
C PRO A 41 4.48 1.82 -21.00
N LEU A 42 4.86 0.85 -21.84
CA LEU A 42 6.25 0.54 -22.17
C LEU A 42 7.12 0.25 -20.92
N GLY A 43 7.84 1.24 -20.40
CA GLY A 43 8.69 1.12 -19.22
C GLY A 43 8.57 2.34 -18.30
N LYS A 44 9.28 2.32 -17.16
CA LYS A 44 9.16 3.35 -16.12
C LYS A 44 9.40 4.79 -16.63
N GLY A 45 10.25 4.97 -17.65
CA GLY A 45 10.53 6.28 -18.24
C GLY A 45 9.35 6.96 -18.93
N TYR A 46 8.26 6.25 -19.20
CA TYR A 46 7.07 6.78 -19.88
C TYR A 46 5.91 7.08 -18.92
N TRP A 47 6.00 6.59 -17.69
CA TRP A 47 4.87 6.53 -16.77
C TRP A 47 4.50 7.93 -16.24
N ASP A 48 5.45 8.82 -15.96
CA ASP A 48 5.12 10.19 -15.54
C ASP A 48 4.32 10.96 -16.60
N GLY A 49 4.75 10.89 -17.86
CA GLY A 49 4.01 11.53 -18.96
C GLY A 49 2.64 10.91 -19.18
N ALA A 50 2.52 9.58 -19.02
CA ALA A 50 1.23 8.89 -19.14
C ALA A 50 0.28 9.25 -17.98
N ALA A 51 0.79 9.33 -16.76
CA ALA A 51 0.03 9.79 -15.60
C ALA A 51 -0.47 11.22 -15.80
N GLU A 52 0.38 12.10 -16.33
CA GLU A 52 -0.02 13.48 -16.65
C GLU A 52 -1.16 13.51 -17.68
N VAL A 53 -1.06 12.71 -18.76
CA VAL A 53 -2.15 12.57 -19.74
C VAL A 53 -3.43 12.12 -19.06
N ILE A 54 -3.38 11.08 -18.21
CA ILE A 54 -4.54 10.52 -17.49
C ILE A 54 -5.20 11.56 -16.59
N VAL A 55 -4.40 12.29 -15.80
CA VAL A 55 -4.93 13.33 -14.89
C VAL A 55 -5.61 14.45 -15.68
N ARG A 56 -5.02 14.87 -16.81
CA ARG A 56 -5.61 15.88 -17.70
C ARG A 56 -6.90 15.40 -18.39
N LEU A 57 -6.98 14.12 -18.76
CA LEU A 57 -8.20 13.51 -19.31
C LEU A 57 -9.35 13.56 -18.30
N GLY A 58 -9.02 13.35 -17.03
CA GLY A 58 -9.92 13.57 -15.90
C GLY A 58 -11.08 12.58 -15.78
N PHE A 59 -11.79 12.66 -14.66
CA PHE A 59 -13.06 11.97 -14.46
C PHE A 59 -14.21 12.80 -15.07
N PRO A 60 -15.19 12.21 -15.78
CA PRO A 60 -15.52 10.79 -15.84
C PRO A 60 -14.84 10.00 -16.98
N ARG A 61 -14.02 10.62 -17.81
CA ARG A 61 -13.47 9.96 -19.01
C ARG A 61 -12.59 8.76 -18.68
N VAL A 62 -11.79 8.84 -17.63
CA VAL A 62 -10.93 7.74 -17.18
C VAL A 62 -11.68 6.63 -16.42
N LYS A 63 -13.00 6.75 -16.22
CA LYS A 63 -13.79 5.75 -15.48
C LYS A 63 -13.54 4.30 -15.94
N PRO A 64 -13.45 3.99 -17.25
CA PRO A 64 -13.23 2.61 -17.71
C PRO A 64 -11.89 2.00 -17.26
N ILE A 65 -10.91 2.81 -16.88
CA ILE A 65 -9.55 2.37 -16.52
C ILE A 65 -9.25 2.53 -15.02
N LEU A 66 -10.23 2.90 -14.17
CA LEU A 66 -10.01 3.05 -12.72
C LEU A 66 -9.40 1.82 -12.03
N PRO A 67 -9.75 0.56 -12.37
CA PRO A 67 -9.06 -0.60 -11.81
C PRO A 67 -7.54 -0.54 -12.05
N GLY A 68 -7.12 -0.25 -13.29
CA GLY A 68 -5.71 -0.14 -13.64
C GLY A 68 -5.04 1.10 -13.04
N LEU A 69 -5.78 2.17 -12.76
CA LEU A 69 -5.22 3.33 -12.06
C LEU A 69 -4.94 3.05 -10.59
N LEU A 70 -5.75 2.20 -9.93
CA LEU A 70 -5.46 1.77 -8.55
C LEU A 70 -4.16 0.96 -8.46
N GLU A 71 -3.74 0.26 -9.51
CA GLU A 71 -2.47 -0.48 -9.52
C GLU A 71 -1.26 0.46 -9.42
N TRP A 72 -1.35 1.72 -9.88
CA TRP A 72 -0.25 2.68 -9.78
C TRP A 72 0.14 3.02 -8.34
N ILE A 73 -0.75 2.79 -7.38
CA ILE A 73 -0.50 3.05 -5.97
C ILE A 73 -0.12 1.78 -5.18
N GLN A 74 0.20 0.67 -5.87
CA GLN A 74 0.84 -0.48 -5.22
C GLN A 74 2.20 -0.11 -4.62
N ASP A 75 2.94 0.80 -5.25
CA ASP A 75 4.22 1.31 -4.78
C ASP A 75 4.33 2.80 -5.13
N MET A 76 4.32 3.65 -4.10
CA MET A 76 4.39 5.10 -4.26
C MET A 76 5.74 5.60 -4.81
N ASN A 77 6.75 4.74 -4.93
CA ASN A 77 8.01 5.04 -5.61
C ASN A 77 7.91 4.87 -7.14
N TRP A 78 6.82 4.32 -7.67
CA TRP A 78 6.63 4.21 -9.10
C TRP A 78 6.43 5.59 -9.73
N PRO A 79 7.04 5.85 -10.91
CA PRO A 79 6.81 7.11 -11.59
C PRO A 79 5.33 7.31 -11.89
N GLY A 80 4.86 8.55 -11.76
CA GLY A 80 3.46 8.94 -11.87
C GLY A 80 2.54 8.52 -10.72
N ALA A 81 2.96 7.65 -9.79
CA ALA A 81 2.13 7.28 -8.63
C ALA A 81 1.75 8.51 -7.78
N ALA A 82 2.70 9.42 -7.57
CA ALA A 82 2.49 10.69 -6.88
C ALA A 82 1.49 11.63 -7.57
N GLN A 83 1.26 11.46 -8.89
CA GLN A 83 0.25 12.21 -9.64
C GLN A 83 -1.11 11.50 -9.61
N ILE A 84 -1.12 10.17 -9.76
CA ILE A 84 -2.34 9.36 -9.80
C ILE A 84 -3.02 9.25 -8.44
N ALA A 85 -2.27 9.12 -7.35
CA ALA A 85 -2.82 8.98 -6.01
C ALA A 85 -3.75 10.14 -5.59
N PRO A 86 -3.34 11.43 -5.65
CA PRO A 86 -4.24 12.54 -5.31
C PRO A 86 -5.41 12.65 -6.29
N PHE A 87 -5.22 12.30 -7.56
CA PHE A 87 -6.31 12.28 -8.55
C PHE A 87 -7.36 11.21 -8.22
N LEU A 88 -6.96 9.99 -7.88
CA LEU A 88 -7.86 8.94 -7.41
C LEU A 88 -8.64 9.36 -6.16
N ARG A 89 -7.97 10.01 -5.20
CA ARG A 89 -8.60 10.55 -4.01
C ARG A 89 -9.70 11.56 -4.35
N GLU A 90 -9.47 12.45 -5.31
CA GLU A 90 -10.44 13.47 -5.76
C GLU A 90 -11.66 12.88 -6.48
N ILE A 91 -11.54 11.71 -7.10
CA ILE A 91 -12.68 11.02 -7.73
C ILE A 91 -13.75 10.70 -6.67
N GLY A 92 -13.34 10.26 -5.48
CA GLY A 92 -14.25 10.00 -4.36
C GLY A 92 -15.17 8.79 -4.59
N ASN A 93 -16.48 8.96 -4.37
CA ASN A 93 -17.47 7.87 -4.35
C ASN A 93 -17.42 6.87 -5.53
N PRO A 94 -17.20 7.27 -6.80
CA PRO A 94 -17.07 6.34 -7.91
C PRO A 94 -15.91 5.34 -7.77
N LEU A 95 -14.91 5.62 -6.93
CA LEU A 95 -13.77 4.74 -6.69
C LEU A 95 -14.07 3.59 -5.71
N ILE A 96 -15.07 3.76 -4.84
CA ILE A 96 -15.47 2.80 -3.80
C ILE A 96 -15.59 1.36 -4.31
N PRO A 97 -16.36 1.04 -5.38
CA PRO A 97 -16.51 -0.35 -5.81
C PRO A 97 -15.19 -1.01 -6.23
N TYR A 98 -14.22 -0.22 -6.69
CA TYR A 98 -12.91 -0.73 -7.09
C TYR A 98 -11.99 -0.96 -5.88
N ILE A 99 -12.06 -0.10 -4.85
CA ILE A 99 -11.37 -0.35 -3.57
C ILE A 99 -11.93 -1.61 -2.88
N GLN A 100 -13.25 -1.79 -2.92
CA GLN A 100 -13.88 -3.01 -2.41
C GLN A 100 -13.36 -4.26 -3.13
N ASP A 101 -13.16 -4.18 -4.44
CA ASP A 101 -12.61 -5.28 -5.23
C ASP A 101 -11.18 -5.62 -4.78
N VAL A 102 -10.31 -4.60 -4.62
CA VAL A 102 -8.95 -4.79 -4.11
C VAL A 102 -8.96 -5.44 -2.72
N PHE A 103 -9.74 -4.91 -1.78
CA PHE A 103 -9.82 -5.46 -0.42
C PHE A 103 -10.36 -6.90 -0.36
N ARG A 104 -11.18 -7.33 -1.33
CA ARG A 104 -11.75 -8.68 -1.38
C ARG A 104 -10.88 -9.67 -2.12
N ASN A 105 -10.19 -9.23 -3.16
CA ASN A 105 -9.50 -10.12 -4.10
C ASN A 105 -7.97 -10.06 -3.99
N GLN A 106 -7.41 -9.00 -3.39
CA GLN A 106 -5.97 -8.74 -3.28
C GLN A 106 -5.54 -8.54 -1.81
N SER A 107 -6.23 -9.17 -0.87
CA SER A 107 -5.99 -9.00 0.57
C SER A 107 -4.65 -9.57 1.07
N GLN A 108 -3.79 -10.07 0.18
CA GLN A 108 -2.44 -10.53 0.50
C GLN A 108 -1.37 -9.48 0.16
N ASP A 109 -1.73 -8.45 -0.60
CA ASP A 109 -0.86 -7.33 -0.92
C ASP A 109 -0.98 -6.24 0.15
N GLU A 110 -0.29 -6.45 1.27
CA GLU A 110 -0.30 -5.52 2.40
C GLU A 110 0.26 -4.14 2.06
N GLU A 111 1.22 -4.05 1.14
CA GLU A 111 1.78 -2.78 0.71
C GLU A 111 0.77 -1.96 -0.11
N TRP A 112 0.07 -2.59 -1.05
CA TRP A 112 -0.99 -1.92 -1.78
C TRP A 112 -2.12 -1.46 -0.87
N MET A 113 -2.54 -2.31 0.07
CA MET A 113 -3.55 -1.93 1.06
C MET A 113 -3.07 -0.75 1.91
N TYR A 114 -1.82 -0.77 2.36
CA TYR A 114 -1.22 0.32 3.12
C TYR A 114 -1.34 1.65 2.36
N TRP A 115 -0.97 1.67 1.09
CA TRP A 115 -1.06 2.89 0.27
C TRP A 115 -2.49 3.31 -0.04
N ILE A 116 -3.45 2.38 -0.18
CA ILE A 116 -4.87 2.73 -0.29
C ILE A 116 -5.35 3.45 0.98
N PHE A 117 -4.98 2.99 2.17
CA PHE A 117 -5.31 3.69 3.41
C PHE A 117 -4.69 5.09 3.43
N GLU A 118 -3.36 5.17 3.30
CA GLU A 118 -2.63 6.44 3.42
C GLU A 118 -3.03 7.47 2.37
N MET A 119 -3.10 7.06 1.10
CA MET A 119 -3.28 8.00 0.01
C MET A 119 -4.74 8.36 -0.26
N ILE A 120 -5.67 7.48 0.14
CA ILE A 120 -7.08 7.62 -0.20
C ILE A 120 -7.95 7.66 1.05
N LEU A 121 -8.01 6.58 1.84
CA LEU A 121 -9.04 6.44 2.88
C LEU A 121 -8.86 7.43 4.03
N ASP A 122 -7.61 7.71 4.44
CA ASP A 122 -7.31 8.66 5.52
C ASP A 122 -7.73 10.10 5.20
N HIS A 123 -8.05 10.38 3.93
CA HIS A 123 -8.52 11.67 3.45
C HIS A 123 -10.03 11.71 3.16
N TRP A 124 -10.71 10.58 3.29
CA TRP A 124 -12.14 10.47 3.02
C TRP A 124 -12.97 10.77 4.25
N ASN A 125 -14.21 11.21 4.03
CA ASN A 125 -15.15 11.46 5.11
C ASN A 125 -15.97 10.21 5.48
N LYS A 126 -16.77 10.31 6.55
CA LYS A 126 -17.62 9.20 7.03
C LYS A 126 -18.57 8.65 5.96
N GLU A 127 -19.15 9.49 5.12
CA GLU A 127 -20.09 9.06 4.06
C GLU A 127 -19.38 8.16 3.05
N GLN A 128 -18.14 8.49 2.69
CA GLN A 128 -17.33 7.73 1.73
C GLN A 128 -16.82 6.42 2.32
N ILE A 129 -16.49 6.40 3.61
CA ILE A 129 -15.99 5.21 4.31
C ILE A 129 -17.11 4.24 4.69
N THR A 130 -18.32 4.71 4.95
CA THR A 130 -19.44 3.87 5.39
C THR A 130 -19.71 2.67 4.46
N PRO A 131 -19.70 2.81 3.12
CA PRO A 131 -19.84 1.67 2.20
C PRO A 131 -18.74 0.60 2.31
N LEU A 132 -17.55 0.96 2.82
CA LEU A 132 -16.42 0.06 3.00
C LEU A 132 -16.46 -0.69 4.34
N ARG A 133 -17.46 -0.44 5.21
CA ARG A 133 -17.53 -0.98 6.57
C ARG A 133 -17.29 -2.49 6.63
N GLU A 134 -18.01 -3.27 5.83
CA GLU A 134 -17.90 -4.74 5.85
C GLU A 134 -16.54 -5.21 5.31
N ASP A 135 -15.95 -4.46 4.38
CA ASP A 135 -14.60 -4.72 3.86
C ASP A 135 -13.55 -4.47 4.94
N LEU A 136 -13.62 -3.33 5.64
CA LEU A 136 -12.73 -2.97 6.74
C LEU A 136 -12.83 -3.95 7.93
N ILE A 137 -14.02 -4.44 8.25
CA ILE A 137 -14.21 -5.45 9.29
C ILE A 137 -13.49 -6.76 8.91
N ARG A 138 -13.51 -7.16 7.64
CA ARG A 138 -12.81 -8.37 7.17
C ARG A 138 -11.29 -8.23 7.22
N LEU A 139 -10.76 -7.03 6.98
CA LEU A 139 -9.33 -6.75 7.08
C LEU A 139 -8.78 -6.87 8.52
N ASN A 140 -9.65 -7.04 9.52
CA ASN A 140 -9.28 -7.14 10.93
C ASN A 140 -8.52 -8.43 11.31
N GLU A 141 -8.30 -9.38 10.40
CA GLU A 141 -7.55 -10.61 10.71
C GLU A 141 -6.01 -10.43 10.61
N GLY A 142 -5.53 -9.36 9.96
CA GLY A 142 -4.11 -9.16 9.64
C GLY A 142 -3.27 -8.41 10.69
N GLY A 143 -2.03 -8.09 10.29
CA GLY A 143 -1.06 -7.26 11.01
C GLY A 143 -1.40 -5.76 10.94
N THR A 144 -0.48 -4.92 10.49
CA THR A 144 -0.63 -3.45 10.46
C THR A 144 -1.89 -2.98 9.71
N ILE A 145 -2.31 -3.67 8.65
CA ILE A 145 -3.55 -3.37 7.91
C ILE A 145 -4.80 -3.49 8.79
N ALA A 146 -4.83 -4.45 9.72
CA ALA A 146 -5.94 -4.56 10.65
C ALA A 146 -6.04 -3.35 11.57
N LEU A 147 -4.90 -2.81 12.03
CA LEU A 147 -4.87 -1.61 12.88
C LEU A 147 -5.34 -0.39 12.11
N LYS A 148 -4.93 -0.24 10.84
CA LYS A 148 -5.43 0.82 9.96
C LYS A 148 -6.94 0.73 9.77
N ALA A 149 -7.48 -0.47 9.52
CA ALA A 149 -8.91 -0.69 9.40
C ALA A 149 -9.67 -0.32 10.68
N LEU A 150 -9.18 -0.75 11.85
CA LEU A 150 -9.76 -0.41 13.15
C LEU A 150 -9.73 1.09 13.43
N ARG A 151 -8.59 1.75 13.18
CA ARG A 151 -8.44 3.20 13.33
C ARG A 151 -9.42 3.95 12.43
N THR A 152 -9.54 3.53 11.17
CA THR A 152 -10.48 4.12 10.20
C THR A 152 -11.93 3.98 10.68
N LEU A 153 -12.34 2.78 11.12
CA LEU A 153 -13.68 2.54 11.65
C LEU A 153 -13.99 3.39 12.88
N TRP A 154 -13.00 3.60 13.76
CA TRP A 154 -13.14 4.43 14.96
C TRP A 154 -13.19 5.93 14.66
N VAL A 155 -12.24 6.48 13.90
CA VAL A 155 -12.17 7.91 13.56
C VAL A 155 -13.46 8.38 12.90
N HIS A 156 -14.07 7.55 12.05
CA HIS A 156 -15.36 7.84 11.41
C HIS A 156 -16.59 7.51 12.27
N GLN A 157 -16.42 7.10 13.52
CA GLN A 157 -17.49 6.74 14.45
C GLN A 157 -18.43 5.70 13.83
N ILE A 158 -17.85 4.73 13.11
CA ILE A 158 -18.55 3.55 12.59
C ILE A 158 -18.50 2.46 13.66
N TYR A 159 -17.37 2.35 14.37
CA TYR A 159 -17.22 1.55 15.58
C TYR A 159 -17.03 2.45 16.80
N PRO A 160 -17.64 2.09 17.95
CA PRO A 160 -17.39 2.80 19.20
C PRO A 160 -15.98 2.48 19.71
N GLY A 161 -15.38 3.42 20.44
CA GLY A 161 -14.02 3.30 20.98
C GLY A 161 -13.86 2.06 21.85
N GLU A 162 -14.84 1.74 22.69
CA GLU A 162 -14.81 0.59 23.58
C GLU A 162 -14.74 -0.74 22.82
N ALA A 163 -15.44 -0.83 21.66
CA ALA A 163 -15.37 -2.02 20.81
C ALA A 163 -13.99 -2.16 20.15
N VAL A 164 -13.38 -1.05 19.75
CA VAL A 164 -12.03 -1.06 19.19
C VAL A 164 -11.00 -1.45 20.26
N LEU A 165 -11.10 -0.90 21.46
CA LEU A 165 -10.21 -1.26 22.58
C LEU A 165 -10.27 -2.76 22.91
N LEU A 166 -11.45 -3.37 22.90
CA LEU A 166 -11.59 -4.82 23.11
C LEU A 166 -10.90 -5.65 22.04
N LEU A 167 -10.99 -5.24 20.77
CA LEU A 167 -10.31 -5.92 19.65
C LEU A 167 -8.79 -5.74 19.72
N LEU A 168 -8.32 -4.56 20.10
CA LEU A 168 -6.90 -4.28 20.28
C LEU A 168 -6.29 -5.08 21.43
N GLU A 169 -7.02 -5.22 22.55
CA GLU A 169 -6.57 -6.01 23.69
C GLU A 169 -6.46 -7.50 23.33
N ASP A 170 -7.46 -8.07 22.66
CA ASP A 170 -7.40 -9.46 22.18
C ASP A 170 -6.21 -9.69 21.23
N LYS A 171 -5.98 -8.77 20.28
CA LYS A 171 -4.82 -8.82 19.38
C LYS A 171 -3.50 -8.77 20.16
N LYS A 172 -3.37 -7.83 21.10
CA LYS A 172 -2.18 -7.68 21.94
C LYS A 172 -1.89 -8.96 22.71
N GLN A 173 -2.89 -9.56 23.35
CA GLN A 173 -2.72 -10.79 24.12
C GLN A 173 -2.29 -11.97 23.24
N ARG A 174 -2.84 -12.10 22.04
CA ARG A 174 -2.42 -13.14 21.08
C ARG A 174 -0.96 -12.95 20.67
N SER A 175 -0.55 -11.72 20.32
CA SER A 175 0.84 -11.42 19.96
C SER A 175 1.82 -11.66 21.10
N LEU A 176 1.49 -11.24 22.32
CA LEU A 176 2.32 -11.50 23.52
C LEU A 176 2.44 -13.01 23.82
N THR A 177 1.34 -13.75 23.64
CA THR A 177 1.34 -15.21 23.79
C THR A 177 2.25 -15.86 22.76
N GLU A 178 2.20 -15.42 21.50
CA GLU A 178 3.07 -15.91 20.44
C GLU A 178 4.55 -15.59 20.71
N ILE A 179 4.86 -14.37 21.16
CA ILE A 179 6.23 -13.99 21.58
C ILE A 179 6.73 -14.96 22.66
N ALA A 180 5.94 -15.20 23.70
CA ALA A 180 6.32 -16.12 24.78
C ALA A 180 6.51 -17.56 24.29
N GLN A 181 5.69 -18.01 23.33
CA GLN A 181 5.85 -19.34 22.70
C GLN A 181 7.14 -19.43 21.89
N LEU A 182 7.46 -18.40 21.10
CA LEU A 182 8.69 -18.32 20.33
C LEU A 182 9.92 -18.33 21.24
N GLU A 183 9.91 -17.55 22.32
CA GLU A 183 11.02 -17.52 23.30
C GLU A 183 11.25 -18.86 24.00
N ASN A 184 10.17 -19.60 24.28
CA ASN A 184 10.26 -20.95 24.85
C ASN A 184 10.78 -21.98 23.84
N ALA A 185 10.44 -21.83 22.55
CA ALA A 185 10.89 -22.73 21.49
C ALA A 185 12.36 -22.53 21.13
N TYR A 186 12.87 -21.29 21.24
CA TYR A 186 14.24 -20.91 20.89
C TYR A 186 14.98 -20.25 22.08
N PRO A 187 15.21 -20.99 23.18
CA PRO A 187 15.79 -20.42 24.39
C PRO A 187 17.24 -19.99 24.17
N GLY A 188 17.56 -18.74 24.52
CA GLY A 188 18.93 -18.22 24.50
C GLY A 188 19.45 -17.78 23.13
N ILE A 189 18.60 -17.66 22.11
CA ILE A 189 18.96 -17.01 20.85
C ILE A 189 19.10 -15.50 21.08
N ASP A 190 20.30 -14.97 20.80
CA ASP A 190 20.59 -13.55 20.82
C ASP A 190 20.43 -12.97 19.40
N CYS A 191 19.25 -12.38 19.14
CA CYS A 191 18.94 -11.79 17.84
C CYS A 191 19.84 -10.61 17.46
N GLU A 192 20.33 -9.84 18.45
CA GLU A 192 21.24 -8.73 18.19
C GLU A 192 22.61 -9.24 17.77
N ALA A 193 23.11 -10.29 18.42
CA ALA A 193 24.35 -10.94 18.03
C ALA A 193 24.25 -11.54 16.63
N LEU A 194 23.16 -12.26 16.32
CA LEU A 194 22.93 -12.86 15.01
C LEU A 194 22.90 -11.79 13.90
N GLN A 195 22.22 -10.67 14.14
CA GLN A 195 22.17 -9.58 13.17
C GLN A 195 23.52 -8.87 13.01
N ARG A 196 24.29 -8.72 14.11
CA ARG A 196 25.64 -8.15 14.07
C ARG A 196 26.59 -9.00 13.24
N GLU A 197 26.60 -10.31 13.45
CA GLU A 197 27.41 -11.26 12.67
C GLU A 197 27.03 -11.24 11.19
N PHE A 198 25.72 -11.21 10.87
CA PHE A 198 25.27 -11.07 9.49
C PHE A 198 25.80 -9.78 8.83
N ARG A 199 25.81 -8.65 9.56
CA ARG A 199 26.31 -7.36 9.06
C ARG A 199 27.80 -7.38 8.74
N GLU A 200 28.61 -8.18 9.42
CA GLU A 200 30.04 -8.31 9.13
C GLU A 200 30.31 -8.91 7.74
N GLY A 201 29.39 -9.75 7.24
CA GLY A 201 29.50 -10.41 5.93
C GLY A 201 28.57 -9.85 4.84
N ILE A 202 27.75 -8.83 5.12
CA ILE A 202 26.64 -8.42 4.25
C ILE A 202 27.08 -7.93 2.85
N PHE A 203 28.27 -7.36 2.75
CA PHE A 203 28.82 -6.87 1.47
C PHE A 203 29.51 -7.97 0.65
N THR A 204 29.56 -9.19 1.15
CA THR A 204 30.10 -10.36 0.47
C THR A 204 28.94 -11.33 0.16
N PRO A 205 28.44 -11.40 -1.09
CA PRO A 205 27.26 -12.18 -1.45
C PRO A 205 27.35 -13.66 -1.07
N GLU A 206 28.53 -14.27 -1.17
CA GLU A 206 28.73 -15.70 -0.86
C GLU A 206 28.65 -15.96 0.64
N LEU A 207 29.29 -15.11 1.46
CA LEU A 207 29.31 -15.24 2.92
C LEU A 207 27.92 -14.94 3.50
N SER A 208 27.25 -13.89 3.02
CA SER A 208 25.90 -13.54 3.47
C SER A 208 24.88 -14.64 3.14
N ARG A 209 24.95 -15.26 1.95
CA ARG A 209 24.10 -16.40 1.60
C ARG A 209 24.36 -17.62 2.49
N ALA A 210 25.63 -17.99 2.67
CA ALA A 210 25.99 -19.11 3.53
C ALA A 210 25.52 -18.91 4.97
N TYR A 211 25.67 -17.69 5.50
CA TYR A 211 25.20 -17.33 6.84
C TYR A 211 23.67 -17.44 6.95
N ILE A 212 22.91 -16.89 6.00
CA ILE A 212 21.44 -16.99 5.98
C ILE A 212 21.00 -18.45 5.92
N GLU A 213 21.67 -19.27 5.12
CA GLU A 213 21.31 -20.68 4.98
C GLU A 213 21.62 -21.47 6.27
N GLN A 214 22.73 -21.17 6.92
CA GLN A 214 23.12 -21.78 8.19
C GLN A 214 22.20 -21.39 9.36
N HIS A 215 21.74 -20.14 9.39
CA HIS A 215 20.95 -19.57 10.50
C HIS A 215 19.49 -19.31 10.14
N ARG A 216 18.96 -20.07 9.17
CA ARG A 216 17.65 -19.79 8.57
C ARG A 216 16.53 -19.75 9.61
N GLU A 217 16.51 -20.71 10.52
CA GLU A 217 15.46 -20.83 11.53
C GLU A 217 15.59 -19.73 12.59
N GLU A 218 16.81 -19.43 13.05
CA GLU A 218 17.10 -18.39 14.03
C GLU A 218 16.79 -17.00 13.47
N ILE A 219 17.15 -16.73 12.20
CA ILE A 219 16.79 -15.49 11.50
C ILE A 219 15.27 -15.37 11.37
N SER A 220 14.59 -16.44 10.99
CA SER A 220 13.12 -16.47 10.89
C SER A 220 12.46 -16.19 12.24
N PHE A 221 12.97 -16.82 13.31
CA PHE A 221 12.53 -16.58 14.69
C PHE A 221 12.73 -15.11 15.07
N CYS A 222 13.93 -14.56 14.88
CA CYS A 222 14.25 -13.20 15.25
C CYS A 222 13.43 -12.17 14.49
N TYR A 223 13.23 -12.39 13.18
CA TYR A 223 12.37 -11.54 12.36
C TYR A 223 10.92 -11.57 12.85
N ARG A 224 10.36 -12.78 13.09
CA ARG A 224 9.00 -12.91 13.59
C ARG A 224 8.81 -12.27 14.96
N LYS A 225 9.76 -12.48 15.89
CA LYS A 225 9.74 -11.88 17.22
C LYS A 225 9.80 -10.35 17.14
N SER A 226 10.71 -9.79 16.34
CA SER A 226 10.78 -8.34 16.11
C SER A 226 9.47 -7.78 15.56
N SER A 227 8.94 -8.40 14.49
CA SER A 227 7.68 -7.99 13.88
C SER A 227 6.51 -8.00 14.86
N LEU A 228 6.43 -8.99 15.76
CA LEU A 228 5.40 -9.03 16.80
C LEU A 228 5.59 -7.92 17.85
N HIS A 229 6.82 -7.58 18.23
CA HIS A 229 7.09 -6.46 19.13
C HIS A 229 6.72 -5.11 18.51
N ASP A 230 7.05 -4.91 17.22
CA ASP A 230 6.66 -3.72 16.47
C ASP A 230 5.13 -3.61 16.42
N PHE A 231 4.45 -4.71 16.08
CA PHE A 231 2.99 -4.77 16.06
C PHE A 231 2.34 -4.49 17.42
N VAL A 232 2.89 -5.00 18.52
CA VAL A 232 2.42 -4.68 19.88
C VAL A 232 2.59 -3.19 20.18
N SER A 233 3.69 -2.57 19.73
CA SER A 233 3.94 -1.15 19.90
C SER A 233 2.91 -0.30 19.12
N GLU A 234 2.60 -0.69 17.88
CA GLU A 234 1.54 -0.06 17.07
C GLU A 234 0.16 -0.19 17.73
N ILE A 235 -0.15 -1.34 18.34
CA ILE A 235 -1.39 -1.51 19.12
C ILE A 235 -1.43 -0.53 20.29
N GLU A 236 -0.34 -0.40 21.04
CA GLU A 236 -0.28 0.50 22.20
C GLU A 236 -0.37 1.98 21.82
N GLU A 237 0.13 2.36 20.65
CA GLU A 237 -0.10 3.68 20.06
C GLU A 237 -1.59 3.91 19.79
N LEU A 238 -2.25 3.00 19.09
CA LEU A 238 -3.68 3.14 18.78
C LEU A 238 -4.55 3.10 20.04
N VAL A 239 -4.21 2.29 21.06
CA VAL A 239 -4.92 2.29 22.35
C VAL A 239 -4.81 3.65 23.04
N ARG A 240 -3.64 4.31 22.98
CA ARG A 240 -3.45 5.66 23.54
C ARG A 240 -4.28 6.70 22.79
N GLU A 241 -4.35 6.59 21.46
CA GLU A 241 -5.19 7.49 20.65
C GLU A 241 -6.68 7.35 20.99
N VAL A 242 -7.18 6.11 21.06
CA VAL A 242 -8.59 5.84 21.35
C VAL A 242 -8.95 6.26 22.76
N SER A 243 -8.16 5.85 23.76
CA SER A 243 -8.40 6.18 25.18
C SER A 243 -8.23 7.66 25.51
N GLY A 244 -7.40 8.39 24.75
CA GLY A 244 -7.14 9.82 24.95
C GLY A 244 -8.19 10.74 24.33
N SER A 245 -9.13 10.18 23.56
CA SER A 245 -10.18 10.93 22.86
C SER A 245 -11.55 10.88 23.56
N GLU A 246 -11.67 10.07 24.64
CA GLU A 246 -12.83 10.01 25.54
C GLU A 246 -12.72 11.06 26.67
#